data_AF-A0A2I0I1F6-F1
#
_entry.id   AF-A0A2I0I1F6-F1
#
_cell.length_a   1.000
_cell.length_b   1.000
_cell.length_c   1.000
_cell.angle_alpha   90.00
_cell.angle_beta   90.00
_cell.angle_gamma   90.00
#
_symmetry.space_group_name_H-M   'P 1'
#
loop_
_entity.id
_entity.type
_entity.pdbx_description
1 polymer ?
#
loop_
_entity_poly.entity_id
_entity_poly.type
_entity_poly.pdbx_seq_one_letter_code
_entity_poly.pdbx_strand_id
1 'polypeptide(L)'
;MNGAVEATNKNIKKIIEKMTTSTGATPYSLVYGMEAVLPIERYEQLNLIDEKRLKALCHGQCYQQRMARAFNIRVRHREFNPGDLVLRKVLHVTPDSRGKFAYKYDGPFVVKEAFSGGAVILSDMDGTENALLVNADAIKKYYP
;
A
#
# COMPACT_ATOMS: atom_id res chain seq x y z
N MET A 1 -62.64 -25.17 -4.66
CA MET A 1 -61.53 -25.93 -5.29
C MET A 1 -60.15 -25.71 -4.65
N ASN A 2 -59.98 -24.86 -3.60
CA ASN A 2 -58.66 -24.62 -2.96
C ASN A 2 -58.23 -25.63 -1.88
N GLY A 3 -59.14 -26.48 -1.36
CA GLY A 3 -58.84 -27.33 -0.19
C GLY A 3 -57.72 -28.36 -0.40
N ALA A 4 -57.58 -28.89 -1.63
CA ALA A 4 -56.49 -29.81 -1.95
C ALA A 4 -55.12 -29.10 -1.89
N VAL A 5 -55.03 -27.89 -2.45
CA VAL A 5 -53.81 -27.06 -2.47
C VAL A 5 -53.40 -26.67 -1.05
N GLU A 6 -54.37 -26.28 -0.22
CA GLU A 6 -54.14 -25.94 1.19
C GLU A 6 -53.63 -27.14 2.00
N ALA A 7 -54.19 -28.33 1.79
CA ALA A 7 -53.73 -29.55 2.45
C ALA A 7 -52.29 -29.91 2.06
N THR A 8 -51.94 -29.81 0.77
CA THR A 8 -50.55 -30.00 0.31
C THR A 8 -49.60 -28.96 0.90
N ASN A 9 -49.98 -27.68 0.93
CA ASN A 9 -49.14 -26.62 1.51
C ASN A 9 -48.87 -26.86 3.00
N LYS A 10 -49.88 -27.32 3.75
CA LYS A 10 -49.75 -27.67 5.16
C LYS A 10 -48.78 -28.84 5.37
N ASN A 11 -48.85 -29.86 4.52
CA ASN A 11 -47.92 -31.00 4.56
C ASN A 11 -46.48 -30.57 4.23
N ILE A 12 -46.28 -29.75 3.20
CA ILE A 12 -44.97 -29.21 2.82
C ILE A 12 -44.35 -28.43 3.99
N LYS A 13 -45.12 -27.54 4.62
CA LYS A 13 -44.64 -26.76 5.78
C LYS A 13 -44.21 -27.66 6.93
N LYS A 14 -45.01 -28.70 7.24
CA LYS A 14 -44.72 -29.65 8.32
C LYS A 14 -43.45 -30.47 8.06
N ILE A 15 -43.21 -30.83 6.80
CA ILE A 15 -41.97 -31.53 6.39
C ILE A 15 -40.76 -30.61 6.59
N ILE A 16 -40.83 -29.36 6.13
CA ILE A 16 -39.74 -28.39 6.28
C ILE A 16 -39.44 -28.13 7.76
N GLU A 17 -40.46 -27.91 8.58
CA GLU A 17 -40.32 -27.65 10.02
C GLU A 17 -39.68 -28.83 10.76
N LYS A 18 -40.04 -30.07 10.39
CA LYS A 18 -39.41 -31.29 10.95
C LYS A 18 -37.94 -31.40 10.57
N MET A 19 -37.57 -31.04 9.34
CA MET A 19 -36.15 -31.03 8.93
C MET A 19 -35.37 -29.96 9.71
N THR A 20 -35.91 -28.75 9.83
CA THR A 20 -35.25 -27.65 10.53
C THR A 20 -35.04 -27.97 12.01
N THR A 21 -36.02 -28.59 12.68
CA THR A 21 -35.90 -28.98 14.09
C THR A 21 -34.95 -30.17 14.31
N SER A 22 -34.90 -31.13 13.38
CA SER A 22 -34.00 -32.29 13.47
C SER A 22 -32.54 -31.95 13.21
N THR A 23 -32.26 -31.10 12.22
CA THR A 23 -30.89 -30.76 11.80
C THR A 23 -30.38 -29.48 12.46
N GLY A 24 -31.28 -28.66 13.02
CA GLY A 24 -30.95 -27.34 13.59
C GLY A 24 -30.62 -26.28 12.53
N ALA A 25 -30.77 -26.59 11.24
CA ALA A 25 -30.45 -25.74 10.11
C ALA A 25 -31.58 -25.82 9.07
N THR A 26 -31.81 -24.74 8.33
CA THR A 26 -32.82 -24.73 7.26
C THR A 26 -32.34 -25.53 6.06
N PRO A 27 -33.23 -26.16 5.27
CA PRO A 27 -32.83 -26.86 4.04
C PRO A 27 -32.01 -25.97 3.09
N TYR A 28 -32.29 -24.67 3.05
CA TYR A 28 -31.52 -23.71 2.25
C TYR A 28 -30.09 -23.55 2.78
N SER A 29 -29.89 -23.39 4.10
CA SER A 29 -28.54 -23.25 4.66
C SER A 29 -27.71 -24.53 4.55
N LEU A 30 -28.34 -25.71 4.53
CA LEU A 30 -27.66 -26.97 4.23
C LEU A 30 -27.14 -27.05 2.79
N VAL A 31 -27.84 -26.45 1.82
CA VAL A 31 -27.45 -26.48 0.41
C VAL A 31 -26.43 -25.38 0.07
N TYR A 32 -26.65 -24.17 0.58
CA TYR A 32 -25.88 -22.99 0.17
C TYR A 32 -24.88 -22.50 1.24
N GLY A 33 -24.86 -23.11 2.43
CA GLY A 33 -23.95 -22.74 3.52
C GLY A 33 -24.25 -21.38 4.18
N MET A 34 -25.42 -20.78 3.91
CA MET A 34 -25.88 -19.52 4.50
C MET A 34 -27.39 -19.52 4.69
N GLU A 35 -27.90 -18.80 5.68
CA GLU A 35 -29.35 -18.68 5.87
C GLU A 35 -30.03 -17.93 4.73
N ALA A 36 -31.29 -18.28 4.48
CA ALA A 36 -32.12 -17.59 3.49
C ALA A 36 -32.41 -16.17 3.97
N VAL A 37 -31.96 -15.19 3.20
CA VAL A 37 -32.20 -13.75 3.46
C VAL A 37 -33.41 -13.31 2.63
N LEU A 38 -34.30 -12.52 3.24
CA LEU A 38 -35.46 -12.03 2.51
C LEU A 38 -35.02 -11.06 1.40
N PRO A 39 -35.71 -11.01 0.24
CA PRO A 39 -35.36 -10.10 -0.85
C PRO A 39 -35.22 -8.65 -0.39
N ILE A 40 -36.09 -8.19 0.51
CA ILE A 40 -36.09 -6.83 1.07
C ILE A 40 -34.79 -6.54 1.83
N GLU A 41 -34.35 -7.46 2.70
CA GLU A 41 -33.10 -7.32 3.45
C GLU A 41 -31.88 -7.28 2.51
N ARG A 42 -31.92 -8.04 1.42
CA ARG A 42 -30.88 -8.01 0.38
C ARG A 42 -30.82 -6.65 -0.34
N TYR A 43 -31.97 -6.04 -0.63
CA TYR A 43 -32.03 -4.70 -1.23
C TYR A 43 -31.48 -3.63 -0.28
N GLU A 44 -31.84 -3.68 1.00
CA GLU A 44 -31.30 -2.76 2.00
C GLU A 44 -29.78 -2.89 2.16
N GLN A 45 -29.26 -4.12 2.19
CA GLN A 45 -27.82 -4.36 2.23
C GLN A 45 -27.10 -3.78 1.00
N LEU A 46 -27.69 -3.94 -0.19
CA LEU A 46 -27.16 -3.41 -1.45
C LEU A 46 -27.14 -1.87 -1.45
N ASN A 47 -28.19 -1.22 -0.94
CA ASN A 47 -28.26 0.24 -0.85
C ASN A 47 -27.13 0.85 0.01
N LEU A 48 -26.62 0.10 0.99
CA LEU A 48 -25.55 0.56 1.89
C LEU A 48 -24.13 0.27 1.38
N ILE A 49 -23.98 -0.44 0.25
CA ILE A 49 -22.65 -0.83 -0.27
C ILE A 49 -21.82 0.39 -0.65
N ASP A 50 -22.43 1.36 -1.33
CA ASP A 50 -21.70 2.53 -1.83
C ASP A 50 -21.23 3.43 -0.70
N GLU A 51 -22.05 3.59 0.35
CA GLU A 51 -21.64 4.31 1.56
C GLU A 51 -20.46 3.64 2.27
N LYS A 52 -20.51 2.31 2.40
CA LYS A 52 -19.42 1.53 3.01
C LYS A 52 -18.13 1.64 2.19
N ARG A 53 -18.24 1.56 0.86
CA ARG A 53 -17.10 1.74 -0.07
C ARG A 53 -16.51 3.15 0.05
N LEU A 54 -17.35 4.17 0.05
CA LEU A 54 -16.91 5.56 0.20
C LEU A 54 -16.19 5.77 1.53
N LYS A 55 -16.75 5.27 2.63
CA LYS A 55 -16.11 5.35 3.95
C LYS A 55 -14.74 4.67 3.97
N ALA A 56 -14.62 3.49 3.35
CA ALA A 56 -13.35 2.78 3.23
C ALA A 56 -12.32 3.56 2.40
N LEU A 57 -12.74 4.17 1.28
CA LEU A 57 -11.88 5.02 0.44
C LEU A 57 -11.38 6.25 1.20
N CYS A 58 -12.28 6.98 1.87
CA CYS A 58 -11.92 8.15 2.67
C CYS A 58 -10.93 7.77 3.79
N HIS A 59 -11.15 6.64 4.45
CA HIS A 59 -10.22 6.14 5.46
C HIS A 59 -8.83 5.86 4.87
N GLY A 60 -8.76 5.19 3.72
CA GLY A 60 -7.51 4.92 3.01
C GLY A 60 -6.76 6.20 2.62
N GLN A 61 -7.47 7.19 2.07
CA GLN A 61 -6.89 8.49 1.72
C GLN A 61 -6.36 9.22 2.96
N CYS A 62 -7.15 9.30 4.03
CA CYS A 62 -6.72 9.90 5.30
C CYS A 62 -5.48 9.20 5.87
N TYR A 63 -5.42 7.87 5.80
CA TYR A 63 -4.26 7.10 6.23
C TYR A 63 -3.01 7.43 5.41
N GLN A 64 -3.10 7.39 4.08
CA GLN A 64 -2.00 7.75 3.18
C GLN A 64 -1.50 9.17 3.44
N GLN A 65 -2.41 10.15 3.61
CA GLN A 65 -2.05 11.52 3.94
C GLN A 65 -1.33 11.63 5.30
N ARG A 66 -1.79 10.90 6.32
CA ARG A 66 -1.12 10.87 7.63
C ARG A 66 0.29 10.29 7.52
N MET A 67 0.47 9.22 6.76
CA MET A 67 1.78 8.61 6.52
C MET A 67 2.71 9.57 5.75
N ALA A 68 2.22 10.21 4.68
CA ALA A 68 2.98 11.19 3.91
C ALA A 68 3.41 12.39 4.77
N ARG A 69 2.50 12.92 5.61
CA ARG A 69 2.84 14.01 6.55
C ARG A 69 3.91 13.58 7.56
N ALA A 70 3.75 12.42 8.18
CA ALA A 70 4.72 11.91 9.15
C ALA A 70 6.11 11.72 8.54
N PHE A 71 6.18 11.24 7.30
CA PHE A 71 7.43 11.14 6.54
C PHE A 71 8.01 12.52 6.23
N ASN A 72 7.23 13.39 5.59
CA ASN A 72 7.67 14.71 5.12
C ASN A 72 8.16 15.63 6.26
N ILE A 73 7.63 15.49 7.49
CA ILE A 73 8.13 16.25 8.66
C ILE A 73 9.62 15.97 8.93
N ARG A 74 10.10 14.77 8.61
CA ARG A 74 11.50 14.36 8.86
C ARG A 74 12.41 14.56 7.65
N VAL A 75 11.84 14.78 6.46
CA VAL A 75 12.61 15.02 5.25
C VAL A 75 13.26 16.40 5.35
N ARG A 76 14.58 16.44 5.26
CA ARG A 76 15.33 17.70 5.12
C ARG A 76 15.63 17.91 3.66
N HIS A 77 15.11 18.98 3.08
CA HIS A 77 15.47 19.39 1.73
C HIS A 77 16.97 19.65 1.67
N ARG A 78 17.67 18.94 0.78
CA ARG A 78 19.06 19.19 0.44
C ARG A 78 19.09 19.66 -1.00
N GLU A 79 19.52 20.89 -1.20
CA GLU A 79 19.69 21.46 -2.53
C GLU A 79 21.15 21.35 -2.93
N PHE A 80 21.38 20.85 -4.14
CA PHE A 80 22.69 20.74 -4.76
C PHE A 80 22.68 21.60 -6.00
N ASN A 81 23.66 22.49 -6.11
CA ASN A 81 23.83 23.35 -7.28
C ASN A 81 25.00 22.83 -8.12
N PRO A 82 24.98 23.03 -9.44
CA PRO A 82 26.16 22.84 -10.29
C PRO A 82 27.38 23.55 -9.70
N GLY A 83 28.51 22.85 -9.61
CA GLY A 83 29.75 23.32 -8.99
C GLY A 83 29.92 22.97 -7.51
N ASP A 84 28.88 22.51 -6.80
CA ASP A 84 29.02 22.07 -5.40
C ASP A 84 29.95 20.85 -5.31
N LEU A 85 30.84 20.85 -4.32
CA LEU A 85 31.65 19.67 -3.98
C LEU A 85 30.85 18.71 -3.09
N VAL A 86 30.87 17.43 -3.42
CA VAL A 86 30.12 16.41 -2.70
C VAL A 86 30.91 15.11 -2.52
N LEU A 87 30.62 14.41 -1.43
CA LEU A 87 31.09 13.06 -1.16
C LEU A 87 29.98 12.07 -1.46
N ARG A 88 30.32 10.96 -2.11
CA ARG A 88 29.37 9.89 -2.44
C ARG A 88 29.48 8.75 -1.45
N LYS A 89 28.36 8.32 -0.88
CA LYS A 89 28.30 7.18 0.05
C LYS A 89 28.57 5.88 -0.71
N VAL A 90 29.50 5.08 -0.19
CA VAL A 90 29.82 3.77 -0.76
C VAL A 90 28.82 2.74 -0.20
N LEU A 91 27.97 2.21 -1.07
CA LEU A 91 27.04 1.13 -0.73
C LEU A 91 27.75 -0.21 -0.95
N HIS A 92 28.14 -0.86 0.15
CA HIS A 92 28.79 -2.16 0.10
C HIS A 92 27.74 -3.27 0.06
N VAL A 93 27.72 -4.07 -1.03
CA VAL A 93 26.92 -5.31 -1.10
C VAL A 93 27.67 -6.48 -0.44
N THR A 94 29.00 -6.39 -0.32
CA THR A 94 29.90 -7.39 0.27
C THR A 94 30.75 -6.76 1.38
N PRO A 95 31.22 -7.54 2.38
CA PRO A 95 32.03 -7.01 3.48
C PRO A 95 33.29 -6.32 2.94
N ASP A 96 33.49 -5.08 3.36
CA ASP A 96 34.56 -4.21 2.91
C ASP A 96 35.92 -4.76 3.39
N SER A 97 36.84 -5.01 2.45
CA SER A 97 38.21 -5.39 2.76
C SER A 97 39.03 -4.25 3.38
N ARG A 98 38.52 -3.01 3.35
CA ARG A 98 39.18 -1.83 3.95
C ARG A 98 39.07 -1.77 5.48
N GLY A 99 38.24 -2.62 6.09
CA GLY A 99 38.12 -2.77 7.54
C GLY A 99 37.13 -1.81 8.21
N LYS A 100 36.82 -2.07 9.48
CA LYS A 100 35.75 -1.39 10.27
C LYS A 100 35.87 0.14 10.36
N PHE A 101 37.08 0.67 10.18
CA PHE A 101 37.41 2.10 10.33
C PHE A 101 37.59 2.83 8.99
N ALA A 102 37.34 2.17 7.86
CA ALA A 102 37.40 2.81 6.57
C ALA A 102 36.35 3.93 6.44
N TYR A 103 36.73 5.02 5.77
CA TYR A 103 35.81 6.11 5.49
C TYR A 103 34.70 5.63 4.54
N LYS A 104 33.45 5.92 4.88
CA LYS A 104 32.27 5.35 4.19
C LYS A 104 31.84 6.12 2.94
N TYR A 105 32.58 7.15 2.58
CA TYR A 105 32.30 7.98 1.43
C TYR A 105 33.53 8.03 0.52
N ASP A 106 33.30 8.13 -0.79
CA ASP A 106 34.32 8.36 -1.81
C ASP A 106 34.26 9.80 -2.32
N GLY A 107 35.34 10.21 -2.96
CA GLY A 107 35.46 11.52 -3.61
C GLY A 107 35.96 12.60 -2.66
N PRO A 108 36.34 13.76 -3.20
CA PRO A 108 35.36 14.75 -3.63
C PRO A 108 34.99 14.65 -5.11
N PHE A 109 33.72 14.90 -5.41
CA PHE A 109 33.18 15.04 -6.76
C PHE A 109 32.55 16.41 -6.93
N VAL A 110 32.44 16.89 -8.17
CA VAL A 110 31.74 18.14 -8.51
C VAL A 110 30.35 17.80 -9.03
N VAL A 111 29.32 18.49 -8.53
CA VAL A 111 27.97 18.40 -9.11
C VAL A 111 27.97 19.07 -10.48
N LYS A 112 27.64 18.31 -11.53
CA LYS A 112 27.46 18.85 -12.89
C LYS A 112 26.05 19.40 -13.07
N GLU A 113 25.06 18.59 -12.74
CA GLU A 113 23.64 18.92 -12.88
C GLU A 113 22.84 18.29 -11.73
N ALA A 114 21.78 18.97 -11.29
CA ALA A 114 20.86 18.51 -10.27
C ALA A 114 19.41 18.58 -10.78
N PHE A 115 18.67 17.49 -10.59
CA PHE A 115 17.27 17.37 -11.03
C PHE A 115 16.31 17.50 -9.84
N SER A 116 15.11 18.02 -10.09
CA SER A 116 14.04 18.23 -9.09
C SER A 116 13.53 16.94 -8.41
N GLY A 117 13.87 15.77 -8.95
CA GLY A 117 13.57 14.45 -8.38
C GLY A 117 14.64 13.88 -7.46
N GLY A 118 15.69 14.64 -7.12
CA GLY A 118 16.79 14.17 -6.27
C GLY A 118 17.82 13.31 -6.99
N ALA A 119 17.83 13.29 -8.32
CA ALA A 119 18.93 12.73 -9.10
C ALA A 119 19.99 13.81 -9.33
N VAL A 120 21.26 13.44 -9.25
CA VAL A 120 22.40 14.35 -9.41
C VAL A 120 23.45 13.69 -10.29
N ILE A 121 23.98 14.43 -11.27
CA ILE A 121 25.11 13.99 -12.09
C ILE A 121 26.39 14.53 -11.46
N LEU A 122 27.30 13.63 -11.13
CA LEU A 122 28.62 13.96 -10.59
C LEU A 122 29.69 13.86 -11.68
N SER A 123 30.64 14.78 -11.66
CA SER A 123 31.87 14.75 -12.46
C SER A 123 33.09 14.64 -11.53
N ASP A 124 34.20 14.15 -12.08
CA ASP A 124 35.47 14.14 -11.36
C ASP A 124 36.04 15.56 -11.22
N MET A 125 36.97 15.76 -10.28
CA MET A 125 37.59 17.06 -10.02
C MET A 125 38.35 17.61 -11.23
N ASP A 126 38.83 16.73 -12.11
CA ASP A 126 39.58 17.08 -13.32
C ASP A 126 38.68 17.44 -14.51
N GLY A 127 37.36 17.47 -14.32
CA GLY A 127 36.40 17.82 -15.38
C GLY A 127 36.22 16.76 -16.46
N THR A 128 36.76 15.55 -16.28
CA THR A 128 36.54 14.42 -17.18
C THR A 128 35.07 13.99 -17.16
N GLU A 129 34.52 13.66 -18.34
CA GLU A 129 33.09 13.36 -18.56
C GLU A 129 32.64 11.99 -18.01
N ASN A 130 33.21 11.53 -16.89
CA ASN A 130 32.75 10.35 -16.19
C ASN A 130 31.53 10.70 -15.32
N ALA A 131 30.42 11.02 -16.00
CA ALA A 131 29.16 11.42 -15.40
C ALA A 131 28.54 10.27 -14.60
N LEU A 132 28.66 10.31 -13.28
CA LEU A 132 28.02 9.34 -12.38
C LEU A 132 26.66 9.87 -11.94
N LEU A 133 25.58 9.21 -12.36
CA LEU A 133 24.23 9.52 -11.89
C LEU A 133 23.99 8.90 -10.51
N VAL A 134 23.68 9.73 -9.51
CA VAL A 134 23.54 9.31 -8.10
C VAL A 134 22.31 9.97 -7.48
N ASN A 135 21.69 9.29 -6.51
CA ASN A 135 20.62 9.87 -5.68
C ASN A 135 21.20 10.88 -4.66
N ALA A 136 20.55 12.03 -4.50
CA ALA A 136 20.83 13.09 -3.54
C ALA A 136 20.99 12.59 -2.09
N ASP A 137 20.25 11.54 -1.70
CA ASP A 137 20.34 10.93 -0.37
C ASP A 137 21.65 10.17 -0.14
N ALA A 138 22.28 9.72 -1.23
CA ALA A 138 23.56 9.02 -1.20
C ALA A 138 24.76 9.98 -1.28
N ILE A 139 24.55 11.30 -1.34
CA ILE A 139 25.63 12.29 -1.39
C ILE A 139 25.53 13.30 -0.24
N LYS A 140 26.66 13.92 0.10
CA LYS A 140 26.76 14.96 1.14
C LYS A 140 27.68 16.07 0.67
N LYS A 141 27.32 17.34 0.89
CA LYS A 141 28.19 18.48 0.60
C LYS A 141 29.51 18.39 1.37
N TYR A 142 30.58 18.72 0.66
CA TYR A 142 31.95 18.79 1.13
C TYR A 142 32.40 20.25 1.07
N TYR A 143 33.00 20.71 2.16
CA TYR A 143 33.62 22.03 2.25
C TYR A 143 35.09 21.79 2.59
N PRO A 144 36.03 22.06 1.66
CA PRO A 144 37.46 21.88 1.89
C PRO A 144 38.02 22.87 2.92
#